data_AF-A0A2G6KVT0-F1
#
_entry.id   AF-A0A2G6KVT0-F1
#
_cell.length_a   1.000
_cell.length_b   1.000
_cell.length_c   1.000
_cell.angle_alpha   90.00
_cell.angle_beta   90.00
_cell.angle_gamma   90.00
#
_symmetry.space_group_name_H-M   'P 1'
#
loop_
_entity.id
_entity.type
_entity.pdbx_description
1 polymer ?
#
loop_
_entity_poly.entity_id
_entity_poly.type
_entity_poly.pdbx_seq_one_letter_code
_entity_poly.pdbx_strand_id
1 'polypeptide(L)'
;MVKLIPNQELEAMEDREADFQTNVRERQNQPVITSLAAYVRQCWQAAKDAKLPIEEKMLAALRARRGEYEPEKLAQIREHGGSQIYMMLTDEKTAAVTSWLSDILFPAGDKPWGIKPTPVPDISVEQEQSIRAEVAAQAQGDLKDQLVMMMQQGQITNENQAREFMLQGMQSQAEEIAKELQEKTE
;
A
#
# COMPACT_ATOMS: atom_id res chain seq x y z
N MET A 1 -24.00 -55.42 22.10
CA MET A 1 -23.01 -56.50 21.87
C MET A 1 -21.65 -55.90 22.18
N VAL A 2 -21.06 -56.21 23.33
CA VAL A 2 -19.75 -55.69 23.75
C VAL A 2 -18.69 -56.44 22.95
N LYS A 3 -17.86 -55.73 22.17
CA LYS A 3 -16.73 -56.35 21.47
C LYS A 3 -15.70 -56.75 22.53
N LEU A 4 -15.48 -58.05 22.70
CA LEU A 4 -14.42 -58.59 23.54
C LEU A 4 -13.11 -58.45 22.77
N ILE A 5 -12.27 -57.49 23.16
CA ILE A 5 -10.92 -57.32 22.60
C ILE A 5 -9.97 -58.13 23.48
N PRO A 6 -9.20 -59.08 22.94
CA PRO A 6 -8.18 -59.82 23.67
C PRO A 6 -7.13 -58.88 24.28
N ASN A 7 -6.63 -59.18 25.48
CA ASN A 7 -5.63 -58.33 26.16
C ASN A 7 -4.38 -58.08 25.30
N GLN A 8 -3.94 -59.07 24.52
CA GLN A 8 -2.81 -58.91 23.59
C GLN A 8 -3.08 -57.89 22.47
N GLU A 9 -4.33 -57.79 22.02
CA GLU A 9 -4.73 -56.77 21.04
C GLU A 9 -4.84 -55.39 21.67
N LEU A 10 -5.25 -55.30 22.95
CA LEU A 10 -5.24 -54.04 23.71
C LEU A 10 -3.81 -53.53 23.93
N GLU A 11 -2.89 -54.39 24.37
CA GLU A 11 -1.47 -54.05 24.54
C GLU A 11 -0.84 -53.57 23.22
N ALA A 12 -1.11 -54.26 22.11
CA ALA A 12 -0.62 -53.84 20.79
C ALA A 12 -1.26 -52.53 20.28
N MET A 13 -2.47 -52.17 20.72
CA MET A 13 -3.08 -50.88 20.42
C MET A 13 -2.45 -49.77 21.27
N GLU A 14 -2.22 -50.01 22.57
CA GLU A 14 -1.56 -49.08 23.49
C GLU A 14 -0.13 -48.78 23.04
N ASP A 15 0.63 -49.79 22.62
CA ASP A 15 1.99 -49.62 22.08
C ASP A 15 1.98 -48.77 20.80
N ARG A 16 1.04 -49.02 19.87
CA ARG A 16 0.88 -48.21 18.64
C ARG A 16 0.49 -46.78 18.95
N GLU A 17 -0.35 -46.56 19.94
CA GLU A 17 -0.71 -45.22 20.40
C GLU A 17 0.47 -44.51 21.05
N ALA A 18 1.25 -45.20 21.89
CA ALA A 18 2.45 -44.68 22.51
C ALA A 18 3.51 -44.32 21.47
N ASP A 19 3.73 -45.18 20.48
CA ASP A 19 4.62 -44.93 19.35
C ASP A 19 4.14 -43.74 18.52
N PHE A 20 2.84 -43.66 18.23
CA PHE A 20 2.26 -42.52 17.52
C PHE A 20 2.47 -41.21 18.28
N GLN A 21 2.20 -41.18 19.59
CA GLN A 21 2.41 -40.01 20.43
C GLN A 21 3.88 -39.61 20.51
N THR A 22 4.79 -40.57 20.57
CA THR A 22 6.24 -40.34 20.59
C THR A 22 6.70 -39.74 19.26
N ASN A 23 6.31 -40.33 18.13
CA ASN A 23 6.61 -39.82 16.80
C ASN A 23 6.04 -38.40 16.55
N VAL A 24 4.84 -38.11 17.05
CA VAL A 24 4.24 -36.77 16.97
C VAL A 24 5.02 -35.78 17.83
N ARG A 25 5.42 -36.15 19.05
CA ARG A 25 6.25 -35.31 19.93
C ARG A 25 7.61 -35.03 19.33
N GLU A 26 8.28 -36.02 18.74
CA GLU A 26 9.57 -35.86 18.07
C GLU A 26 9.48 -34.88 16.90
N ARG A 27 8.42 -35.00 16.09
CA ARG A 27 8.14 -34.05 15.01
C ARG A 27 7.89 -32.63 15.55
N GLN A 28 7.11 -32.48 16.61
CA GLN A 28 6.85 -31.17 17.23
C GLN A 28 8.11 -30.57 17.87
N ASN A 29 8.98 -31.41 18.42
CA ASN A 29 10.24 -31.03 19.06
C ASN A 29 11.37 -30.73 18.05
N GLN A 30 11.09 -30.79 16.75
CA GLN A 30 12.05 -30.36 15.75
C GLN A 30 12.49 -28.91 16.05
N PRO A 31 13.81 -28.61 16.06
CA PRO A 31 14.33 -27.29 16.41
C PRO A 31 13.72 -26.14 15.60
N VAL A 32 13.38 -26.38 14.34
CA VAL A 32 12.74 -25.39 13.45
C VAL A 32 11.32 -25.07 13.91
N ILE A 33 10.53 -26.08 14.27
CA ILE A 33 9.14 -25.90 14.72
C ILE A 33 9.11 -25.22 16.09
N THR A 34 9.98 -25.64 17.01
CA THR A 34 10.07 -25.06 18.36
C THR A 34 10.57 -23.61 18.33
N SER A 35 11.55 -23.27 17.50
CA SER A 35 12.05 -21.89 17.35
C SER A 35 11.02 -20.96 16.72
N LEU A 36 10.29 -21.39 15.68
CA LEU A 36 9.21 -20.59 15.10
C LEU A 36 8.08 -20.38 16.11
N ALA A 37 7.68 -21.43 16.83
CA ALA A 37 6.67 -21.32 17.87
C ALA A 37 7.11 -20.37 18.99
N ALA A 38 8.38 -20.41 19.40
CA ALA A 38 8.93 -19.49 20.40
C ALA A 38 8.89 -18.03 19.90
N TYR A 39 9.28 -17.78 18.65
CA TYR A 39 9.24 -16.46 18.04
C TYR A 39 7.81 -15.90 17.97
N VAL A 40 6.85 -16.71 17.50
CA VAL A 40 5.43 -16.32 17.45
C VAL A 40 4.90 -16.00 18.86
N ARG A 41 5.23 -16.82 19.86
CA ARG A 41 4.85 -16.55 21.26
C ARG A 41 5.47 -15.26 21.79
N GLN A 42 6.73 -14.98 21.45
CA GLN A 42 7.39 -13.72 21.83
C GLN A 42 6.66 -12.52 21.25
N CYS A 43 6.37 -12.52 19.94
CA CYS A 43 5.61 -11.45 19.29
C CYS A 43 4.21 -11.29 19.87
N TRP A 44 3.52 -12.40 20.13
CA TRP A 44 2.20 -12.40 20.75
C TRP A 44 2.24 -11.84 22.18
N GLN A 45 3.22 -12.23 22.99
CA GLN A 45 3.37 -11.77 24.36
C GLN A 45 3.60 -10.25 24.38
N ALA A 46 4.50 -9.75 23.53
CA ALA A 46 4.72 -8.31 23.39
C ALA A 46 3.45 -7.55 22.95
N ALA A 47 2.70 -8.09 21.99
CA ALA A 47 1.44 -7.50 21.53
C ALA A 47 0.36 -7.53 22.63
N LYS A 48 0.27 -8.62 23.39
CA LYS A 48 -0.64 -8.76 24.53
C LYS A 48 -0.32 -7.74 25.62
N ASP A 49 0.94 -7.62 25.99
CA ASP A 49 1.39 -6.71 27.04
C ASP A 49 1.16 -5.25 26.63
N ALA A 50 1.39 -4.91 25.36
CA ALA A 50 1.08 -3.59 24.82
C ALA A 50 -0.43 -3.28 24.80
N LYS A 51 -1.28 -4.31 24.60
CA LYS A 51 -2.74 -4.16 24.59
C LYS A 51 -3.32 -3.90 25.99
N LEU A 52 -2.79 -4.55 27.03
CA LEU A 52 -3.34 -4.49 28.40
C LEU A 52 -3.67 -3.07 28.91
N PRO A 53 -2.75 -2.08 28.90
CA PRO A 53 -3.04 -0.74 29.41
C PRO A 53 -4.06 0.03 28.54
N ILE A 54 -4.17 -0.32 27.25
CA ILE A 54 -5.19 0.25 26.36
C ILE A 54 -6.55 -0.34 26.68
N GLU A 55 -6.61 -1.66 26.87
CA GLU A 55 -7.84 -2.38 27.22
C GLU A 55 -8.43 -1.89 28.55
N GLU A 56 -7.60 -1.65 29.57
CA GLU A 56 -8.04 -1.06 30.84
C GLU A 56 -8.68 0.32 30.64
N LYS A 57 -8.05 1.19 29.83
CA LYS A 57 -8.62 2.51 29.49
C LYS A 57 -9.92 2.39 28.71
N MET A 58 -10.01 1.44 27.78
CA MET A 58 -11.23 1.17 27.02
C MET A 58 -12.38 0.70 27.91
N LEU A 59 -12.10 -0.19 28.88
CA LEU A 59 -13.09 -0.65 29.85
C LEU A 59 -13.58 0.50 30.73
N ALA A 60 -12.69 1.37 31.20
CA ALA A 60 -13.06 2.55 31.97
C ALA A 60 -13.92 3.53 31.15
N ALA A 61 -13.55 3.77 29.89
CA ALA A 61 -14.34 4.59 28.98
C ALA A 61 -15.73 3.98 28.69
N LEU A 62 -15.81 2.65 28.56
CA LEU A 62 -17.07 1.93 28.36
C LEU A 62 -18.02 2.09 29.56
N ARG A 63 -17.50 1.94 30.79
CA ARG A 63 -18.27 2.19 32.01
C ARG A 63 -18.74 3.63 32.08
N ALA A 64 -17.86 4.59 31.80
CA ALA A 64 -18.21 6.00 31.80
C ALA A 64 -19.31 6.33 30.78
N ARG A 65 -19.30 5.70 29.61
CA ARG A 65 -20.36 5.82 28.60
C ARG A 65 -21.67 5.18 29.04
N ARG A 66 -21.62 4.06 29.77
CA ARG A 66 -22.81 3.44 30.40
C ARG A 66 -23.29 4.20 31.64
N GLY A 67 -22.50 5.16 32.10
CA GLY A 67 -22.80 5.94 33.29
C GLY A 67 -22.55 5.22 34.61
N GLU A 68 -21.60 4.30 34.60
CA GLU A 68 -21.19 3.54 35.76
C GLU A 68 -19.87 4.12 36.30
N TYR A 69 -19.81 4.34 37.61
CA TYR A 69 -18.56 4.66 38.28
C TYR A 69 -17.66 3.41 38.35
N GLU A 70 -16.34 3.62 38.33
CA GLU A 70 -15.40 2.56 38.71
C GLU A 70 -15.68 2.09 40.15
N PRO A 71 -15.55 0.78 40.46
CA PRO A 71 -15.91 0.23 41.76
C PRO A 71 -15.23 0.94 42.93
N GLU A 72 -13.95 1.27 42.77
CA GLU A 72 -13.16 1.99 43.77
C GLU A 72 -13.70 3.42 44.01
N LYS A 73 -14.02 4.14 42.94
CA LYS A 73 -14.63 5.48 43.06
C LYS A 73 -16.02 5.43 43.67
N LEU A 74 -16.83 4.44 43.31
CA LEU A 74 -18.16 4.27 43.91
C LEU A 74 -18.07 3.99 45.41
N ALA A 75 -17.10 3.17 45.84
CA ALA A 75 -16.85 2.90 47.25
C ALA A 75 -16.46 4.18 48.00
N GLN A 76 -15.54 4.99 47.46
CA GLN A 76 -15.14 6.27 48.03
C GLN A 76 -16.31 7.25 48.14
N ILE A 77 -17.15 7.36 47.09
CA ILE A 77 -18.36 8.19 47.12
C ILE A 77 -19.29 7.77 48.25
N ARG A 78 -19.48 6.45 48.44
CA ARG A 78 -20.32 5.92 49.52
C ARG A 78 -19.74 6.18 50.90
N GLU A 79 -18.42 6.00 51.07
CA GLU A 79 -17.72 6.26 52.34
C GLU A 79 -17.87 7.73 52.77
N HIS A 80 -17.75 8.66 51.83
CA HIS A 80 -17.93 10.09 52.09
C HIS A 80 -19.39 10.55 52.14
N GLY A 81 -20.36 9.65 51.96
CA GLY A 81 -21.80 10.00 51.95
C GLY A 81 -22.23 10.87 50.76
N GLY A 82 -21.49 10.83 49.65
CA GLY A 82 -21.75 11.61 48.45
C GLY A 82 -22.91 11.07 47.59
N SER A 83 -23.34 11.87 46.61
CA SER A 83 -24.36 11.46 45.65
C SER A 83 -23.83 10.39 44.68
N GLN A 84 -24.60 9.32 44.50
CA GLN A 84 -24.31 8.23 43.57
C GLN A 84 -24.85 8.50 42.15
N ILE A 85 -25.46 9.66 41.91
CA ILE A 85 -25.99 10.03 40.59
C ILE A 85 -24.81 10.22 39.64
N TYR A 86 -24.87 9.57 38.48
CA TYR A 86 -23.91 9.73 37.39
C TYR A 86 -24.55 10.60 36.29
N MET A 87 -23.94 11.73 35.95
CA MET A 87 -24.56 12.78 35.12
C MET A 87 -24.60 12.50 33.61
N MET A 88 -24.24 11.30 33.15
CA MET A 88 -24.24 10.83 31.75
C MET A 88 -23.55 11.72 30.70
N LEU A 89 -22.80 12.73 31.11
CA LEU A 89 -22.17 13.71 30.20
C LEU A 89 -21.28 13.05 29.14
N THR A 90 -20.61 11.95 29.49
CA THR A 90 -19.74 11.22 28.57
C THR A 90 -20.50 10.69 27.35
N ASP A 91 -21.68 10.11 27.55
CA ASP A 91 -22.44 9.51 26.44
C ASP A 91 -22.92 10.59 25.47
N GLU A 92 -23.52 11.67 25.97
CA GLU A 92 -23.96 12.80 25.15
C GLU A 92 -22.82 13.39 24.31
N LYS A 93 -21.64 13.59 24.91
CA LYS A 93 -20.47 14.14 24.20
C LYS A 93 -19.94 13.17 23.15
N THR A 94 -19.86 11.88 23.46
CA THR A 94 -19.38 10.88 22.49
C THR A 94 -20.35 10.68 21.34
N ALA A 95 -21.66 10.74 21.58
CA ALA A 95 -22.69 10.71 20.54
C ALA A 95 -22.56 11.92 19.60
N ALA A 96 -22.38 13.12 20.15
CA ALA A 96 -22.18 14.34 19.34
C ALA A 96 -20.92 14.24 18.45
N VAL A 97 -19.80 13.80 19.00
CA VAL A 97 -18.55 13.60 18.23
C VAL A 97 -18.73 12.53 17.15
N THR A 98 -19.44 11.44 17.47
CA THR A 98 -19.71 10.37 16.49
C THR A 98 -20.50 10.89 15.30
N SER A 99 -21.54 11.72 15.55
CA SER A 99 -22.30 12.38 14.49
C SER A 99 -21.41 13.24 13.59
N TRP A 100 -20.54 14.07 14.18
CA TRP A 100 -19.63 14.93 13.41
C TRP A 100 -18.62 14.13 12.59
N LEU A 101 -18.07 13.05 13.15
CA LEU A 101 -17.15 12.18 12.41
C LEU A 101 -17.85 11.49 11.23
N SER A 102 -19.09 11.04 11.42
CA SER A 102 -19.90 10.47 10.34
C SER A 102 -20.12 11.47 9.21
N ASP A 103 -20.43 12.72 9.52
CA ASP A 103 -20.65 13.77 8.52
C ASP A 103 -19.37 14.09 7.72
N ILE A 104 -18.20 14.09 8.38
CA ILE A 104 -16.90 14.38 7.76
C ILE A 104 -16.41 13.20 6.90
N LEU A 105 -16.49 11.99 7.44
CA LEU A 105 -15.94 10.79 6.79
C LEU A 105 -16.85 10.22 5.71
N PHE A 106 -18.15 10.46 5.82
CA PHE A 106 -19.17 9.91 4.92
C PHE A 106 -20.15 11.01 4.47
N PRO A 107 -19.68 11.99 3.68
CA PRO A 107 -20.54 13.06 3.17
C PRO A 107 -21.66 12.46 2.31
N ALA A 108 -22.87 12.98 2.49
CA ALA A 108 -24.03 12.53 1.73
C ALA A 108 -23.86 12.86 0.24
N GLY A 109 -23.82 11.82 -0.60
CA GLY A 109 -23.90 11.94 -2.06
C GLY A 109 -22.58 11.78 -2.83
N ASP A 110 -21.42 11.71 -2.17
CA ASP A 110 -20.14 11.47 -2.85
C ASP A 110 -19.30 10.37 -2.18
N LYS A 111 -18.39 9.75 -2.93
CA LYS A 111 -17.48 8.74 -2.40
C LYS A 111 -16.36 9.45 -1.64
N PRO A 112 -16.02 9.04 -0.40
CA PRO A 112 -15.00 9.70 0.41
C PRO A 112 -13.55 9.46 -0.07
N TRP A 113 -13.39 8.87 -1.24
CA TRP A 113 -12.12 8.53 -1.85
C TRP A 113 -12.14 8.93 -3.32
N GLY A 114 -11.01 9.48 -3.78
CA GLY A 114 -10.75 9.73 -5.19
C GLY A 114 -9.53 8.93 -5.62
N ILE A 115 -9.60 8.29 -6.79
CA ILE A 115 -8.44 7.68 -7.42
C ILE A 115 -7.91 8.68 -8.44
N LYS A 116 -6.63 9.02 -8.34
CA LYS A 116 -5.92 9.78 -9.36
C LYS A 116 -5.00 8.82 -10.13
N PRO A 117 -4.84 8.97 -11.46
CA PRO A 117 -3.83 8.24 -12.19
C PRO A 117 -2.45 8.43 -11.56
N THR A 118 -1.63 7.40 -11.57
CA THR A 118 -0.20 7.56 -11.25
C THR A 118 0.41 8.55 -12.23
N PRO A 119 1.23 9.52 -11.77
CA PRO A 119 1.95 10.42 -12.67
C PRO A 119 2.68 9.62 -13.75
N VAL A 120 2.56 10.06 -15.00
CA VAL A 120 3.37 9.49 -16.08
C VAL A 120 4.83 9.78 -15.74
N PRO A 121 5.75 8.81 -15.81
CA PRO A 121 7.16 9.07 -15.59
C PRO A 121 7.66 10.07 -16.62
N ASP A 122 8.09 11.25 -16.17
CA ASP A 122 8.81 12.19 -17.02
C ASP A 122 10.17 11.57 -17.41
N ILE A 123 10.56 11.71 -18.68
CA ILE A 123 11.91 11.37 -19.12
C ILE A 123 12.91 12.26 -18.38
N SER A 124 13.99 11.66 -17.87
CA SER A 124 15.05 12.45 -17.24
C SER A 124 15.68 13.40 -18.26
N VAL A 125 16.20 14.54 -17.78
CA VAL A 125 16.85 15.55 -18.65
C VAL A 125 17.99 14.93 -19.48
N GLU A 126 18.69 13.94 -18.93
CA GLU A 126 19.74 13.19 -19.65
C GLU A 126 19.17 12.35 -20.80
N GLN A 127 18.06 11.65 -20.59
CA GLN A 127 17.38 10.86 -21.62
C GLN A 127 16.77 11.76 -22.70
N GLU A 128 16.24 12.92 -22.31
CA GLU A 128 15.70 13.88 -23.26
C GLU A 128 16.81 14.45 -24.15
N GLN A 129 17.97 14.77 -23.58
CA GLN A 129 19.13 15.22 -24.35
C GLN A 129 19.69 14.12 -25.26
N SER A 130 19.75 12.87 -24.81
CA SER A 130 20.23 11.76 -25.66
C SER A 130 19.29 11.50 -26.82
N ILE A 131 17.97 11.50 -26.60
CA ILE A 131 16.97 11.33 -27.65
C ILE A 131 17.04 12.49 -28.65
N ARG A 132 17.14 13.73 -28.18
CA ARG A 132 17.28 14.91 -29.06
C ARG A 132 18.57 14.85 -29.90
N ALA A 133 19.69 14.42 -29.32
CA ALA A 133 20.95 14.28 -30.04
C ALA A 133 20.89 13.17 -31.09
N GLU A 134 20.26 12.04 -30.78
CA GLU A 134 20.08 10.92 -31.70
C GLU A 134 19.17 11.32 -32.88
N VAL A 135 18.02 11.96 -32.61
CA VAL A 135 17.10 12.46 -33.63
C VAL A 135 17.76 13.51 -34.52
N ALA A 136 18.56 14.43 -33.95
CA ALA A 136 19.28 15.44 -34.73
C ALA A 136 20.35 14.83 -35.64
N ALA A 137 21.06 13.79 -35.16
CA ALA A 137 22.04 13.07 -35.96
C ALA A 137 21.38 12.29 -37.11
N GLN A 138 20.24 11.66 -36.84
CA GLN A 138 19.46 10.95 -37.86
C GLN A 138 18.91 11.91 -38.93
N ALA A 139 18.32 13.04 -38.52
CA ALA A 139 17.82 14.05 -39.43
C ALA A 139 18.93 14.65 -40.32
N GLN A 140 20.14 14.83 -39.79
CA GLN A 140 21.29 15.26 -40.60
C GLN A 140 21.78 14.16 -41.56
N GLY A 141 21.69 12.90 -41.18
CA GLY A 141 21.96 11.74 -42.03
C GLY A 141 20.98 11.67 -43.20
N ASP A 142 19.69 11.70 -42.90
CA ASP A 142 18.62 11.67 -43.90
C ASP A 142 18.69 12.87 -44.84
N LEU A 143 18.95 14.08 -44.31
CA LEU A 143 19.13 15.27 -45.12
C LEU A 143 20.36 15.16 -46.04
N LYS A 144 21.47 14.61 -45.55
CA LYS A 144 22.66 14.34 -46.38
C LYS A 144 22.38 13.31 -47.47
N ASP A 145 21.66 12.25 -47.15
CA ASP A 145 21.31 11.20 -48.10
C ASP A 145 20.33 11.72 -49.16
N GLN A 146 19.37 12.57 -48.79
CA GLN A 146 18.52 13.31 -49.74
C GLN A 146 19.35 14.23 -50.64
N LEU A 147 20.33 14.93 -50.08
CA LEU A 147 21.24 15.80 -50.82
C LEU A 147 22.10 15.03 -51.82
N VAL A 148 22.59 13.85 -51.44
CA VAL A 148 23.37 12.96 -52.31
C VAL A 148 22.49 12.36 -53.41
N MET A 149 21.23 12.00 -53.11
CA MET A 149 20.27 11.56 -54.12
C MET A 149 19.93 12.69 -55.12
N MET A 150 19.72 13.92 -54.65
CA MET A 150 19.47 15.07 -55.52
C MET A 150 20.70 15.48 -56.35
N MET A 151 21.92 15.31 -55.82
CA MET A 151 23.15 15.45 -56.59
C MET A 151 23.28 14.38 -57.69
N GLN A 152 22.90 13.13 -57.41
CA GLN A 152 22.92 12.06 -58.42
C GLN A 152 21.84 12.21 -59.50
N GLN A 153 20.69 12.81 -59.19
CA GLN A 153 19.64 13.10 -60.17
C GLN A 153 19.96 14.32 -61.07
N GLY A 154 21.11 14.97 -60.89
CA GLY A 154 21.61 15.99 -61.81
C GLY A 154 20.92 17.36 -61.72
N GLN A 155 20.14 17.62 -60.66
CA GLN A 155 19.43 18.91 -60.46
C GLN A 155 20.26 19.98 -59.74
N ILE A 156 21.39 19.64 -59.12
CA ILE A 156 22.24 20.59 -58.39
C ILE A 156 23.68 20.45 -58.89
N THR A 157 24.16 21.44 -59.63
CA THR A 157 25.51 21.46 -60.23
C THR A 157 26.48 22.43 -59.54
N ASN A 158 26.04 23.22 -58.54
CA ASN A 158 26.88 24.20 -57.84
C ASN A 158 26.58 24.31 -56.34
N GLU A 159 27.63 24.53 -55.54
CA GLU A 159 27.65 24.59 -54.07
C GLU A 159 26.69 25.65 -53.48
N ASN A 160 26.42 26.74 -54.22
CA ASN A 160 25.51 27.81 -53.78
C ASN A 160 24.02 27.43 -53.89
N GLN A 161 23.64 26.62 -54.88
CA GLN A 161 22.26 26.13 -55.01
C GLN A 161 21.92 25.08 -53.96
N ALA A 162 22.91 24.26 -53.56
CA ALA A 162 22.77 23.33 -52.43
C ALA A 162 22.54 24.06 -51.10
N ARG A 163 23.20 25.21 -50.88
CA ARG A 163 22.98 26.06 -49.70
C ARG A 163 21.59 26.69 -49.67
N GLU A 164 21.10 27.21 -50.80
CA GLU A 164 19.74 27.76 -50.89
C GLU A 164 18.67 26.70 -50.67
N PHE A 165 18.85 25.50 -51.23
CA PHE A 165 17.90 24.40 -51.03
C PHE A 165 17.90 23.88 -49.59
N MET A 166 19.06 23.81 -48.94
CA MET A 166 19.14 23.51 -47.50
C MET A 166 18.44 24.56 -46.64
N LEU A 167 18.62 25.86 -46.95
CA LEU A 167 17.97 26.94 -46.21
C LEU A 167 16.45 26.89 -46.39
N GLN A 168 15.95 26.61 -47.58
CA GLN A 168 14.51 26.43 -47.82
C GLN A 168 13.95 25.20 -47.12
N GLY A 169 14.63 24.04 -47.20
CA GLY A 169 14.18 22.81 -46.55
C GLY A 169 14.20 22.90 -45.02
N MET A 170 15.21 23.56 -44.43
CA MET A 170 15.23 23.81 -42.99
C MET A 170 14.12 24.77 -42.56
N GLN A 171 13.77 25.78 -43.37
CA GLN A 171 12.67 26.70 -43.07
C GLN A 171 11.31 25.99 -43.09
N SER A 172 11.03 25.17 -44.11
CA SER A 172 9.75 24.45 -44.18
C SER A 172 9.60 23.42 -43.06
N GLN A 173 10.66 22.70 -42.72
CA GLN A 173 10.62 21.74 -41.59
C GLN A 173 10.48 22.43 -40.24
N ALA A 174 11.11 23.59 -40.05
CA ALA A 174 10.95 24.37 -38.82
C ALA A 174 9.50 24.87 -38.65
N GLU A 175 8.83 25.26 -39.73
CA GLU A 175 7.41 25.65 -39.71
C GLU A 175 6.48 24.46 -39.38
N GLU A 176 6.74 23.26 -39.93
CA GLU A 176 5.94 22.06 -39.60
C GLU A 176 6.11 21.63 -38.13
N ILE A 177 7.35 21.59 -37.63
CA ILE A 177 7.63 21.22 -36.23
C ILE A 177 7.00 22.25 -35.26
N ALA A 178 7.04 23.54 -35.60
CA ALA A 178 6.40 24.58 -34.79
C ALA A 178 4.88 24.39 -34.72
N LYS A 179 4.26 23.92 -35.81
CA LYS A 179 2.82 23.65 -35.88
C LYS A 179 2.42 22.42 -35.05
N GLU A 180 3.18 21.33 -35.13
CA GLU A 180 2.94 20.13 -34.32
C GLU A 180 3.08 20.37 -32.81
N LEU A 181 4.01 21.23 -32.41
CA LEU A 181 4.18 21.62 -31.00
C LEU A 181 2.98 22.44 -30.50
N GLN A 182 2.41 23.33 -31.34
CA GLN A 182 1.21 24.08 -30.98
C GLN A 182 -0.01 23.17 -30.80
N GLU A 183 -0.21 22.18 -31.68
CA GLU A 183 -1.33 21.23 -31.58
C GLU A 183 -1.25 20.29 -30.36
N LYS A 184 -0.05 20.02 -29.84
CA LYS A 184 0.13 19.19 -28.62
C LYS A 184 -0.01 19.96 -27.30
N THR A 185 -0.08 21.29 -27.36
CA THR A 185 -0.18 22.14 -26.16
C THR A 185 -1.63 22.60 -25.88
N GLU A 186 -2.58 22.28 -26.77
CA GLU A 186 -4.05 22.36 -26.55
C GLU A 186 -4.63 21.01 -26.08
#